data_AF-A0A8J7H7K7-F1
#
_entry.id   AF-A0A8J7H7K7-F1
#
_cell.length_a   1.000
_cell.length_b   1.000
_cell.length_c   1.000
_cell.angle_alpha   90.00
_cell.angle_beta   90.00
_cell.angle_gamma   90.00
#
_symmetry.space_group_name_H-M   'P 1'
#
loop_
_entity.id
_entity.type
_entity.pdbx_description
1 polymer ?
#
loop_
_entity_poly.entity_id
_entity_poly.type
_entity_poly.pdbx_seq_one_letter_code
_entity_poly.pdbx_strand_id
1 'polypeptide(L)'
;MNAYLTQDSLEQQRWDRHQADMDKYDWITKEADRLAALYPDQLYQFANLHTLNLGLKSHLMNAKVVKEAYDNFVYELALQQATAQWSENYFMGVEAE
;
A
#
# COMPACT_ATOMS: atom_id res chain seq x y z
N MET A 1 -39.88 20.59 -18.29
CA MET A 1 -39.08 20.15 -17.13
C MET A 1 -38.23 18.97 -17.58
N ASN A 2 -36.92 19.15 -17.68
CA ASN A 2 -36.00 18.16 -18.28
C ASN A 2 -35.65 17.06 -17.27
N ALA A 3 -36.20 15.86 -17.48
CA ALA A 3 -35.86 14.65 -16.73
C ALA A 3 -34.35 14.31 -16.81
N TYR A 4 -33.66 14.81 -17.83
CA TYR A 4 -32.24 14.62 -18.07
C TYR A 4 -31.33 15.45 -17.14
N LEU A 5 -31.75 16.63 -16.69
CA LEU A 5 -30.91 17.47 -15.80
C LEU A 5 -30.60 16.78 -14.47
N THR A 6 -31.58 16.04 -13.95
CA THR A 6 -31.41 15.22 -12.75
C THR A 6 -30.53 13.99 -13.01
N GLN A 7 -30.64 13.37 -14.19
CA GLN A 7 -29.81 12.21 -14.55
C GLN A 7 -28.35 12.61 -14.75
N ASP A 8 -28.09 13.69 -15.48
CA ASP A 8 -26.75 14.21 -15.73
C ASP A 8 -26.04 14.60 -14.41
N SER A 9 -26.77 15.22 -13.47
CA SER A 9 -26.21 15.55 -12.16
C SER A 9 -25.82 14.31 -11.33
N LEU A 10 -26.58 13.22 -11.43
CA LEU A 10 -26.30 11.98 -10.72
C LEU A 10 -25.13 11.22 -11.36
N GLU A 11 -25.00 11.28 -12.69
CA GLU A 11 -23.88 10.68 -13.41
C GLU A 11 -22.58 11.41 -13.11
N GLN A 12 -22.61 12.75 -13.11
CA GLN A 12 -21.46 13.56 -12.70
C GLN A 12 -21.01 13.23 -11.27
N GLN A 13 -21.94 13.15 -10.30
CA GLN A 13 -21.60 12.77 -8.93
C GLN A 13 -20.99 11.37 -8.81
N ARG A 14 -21.41 10.42 -9.67
CA ARG A 14 -20.81 9.08 -9.70
C ARG A 14 -19.38 9.12 -10.24
N TRP A 15 -19.13 9.90 -11.28
CA TRP A 15 -17.80 10.07 -11.84
C TRP A 15 -16.85 10.76 -10.88
N ASP A 16 -17.31 11.84 -10.24
CA ASP A 16 -16.51 12.56 -9.23
C ASP A 16 -16.14 11.64 -8.07
N ARG A 17 -17.08 10.81 -7.59
CA ARG A 17 -16.81 9.83 -6.54
C ARG A 17 -15.83 8.74 -6.99
N HIS A 18 -15.99 8.22 -8.20
CA HIS A 18 -15.09 7.22 -8.74
C HIS A 18 -13.68 7.78 -8.89
N GLN A 19 -13.54 9.03 -9.35
CA GLN A 19 -12.24 9.69 -9.46
C GLN A 19 -11.60 9.87 -8.09
N ALA A 20 -12.36 10.33 -7.09
CA ALA A 20 -11.85 10.45 -5.72
C ALA A 20 -11.40 9.10 -5.12
N ASP A 21 -12.13 8.02 -5.41
CA ASP A 21 -11.74 6.67 -4.98
C ASP A 21 -10.45 6.19 -5.68
N MET A 22 -10.27 6.53 -6.96
CA MET A 22 -9.04 6.25 -7.70
C MET A 22 -7.85 7.06 -7.18
N ASP A 23 -8.02 8.36 -6.97
CA ASP A 23 -6.95 9.24 -6.49
C ASP A 23 -6.48 8.81 -5.09
N LYS A 24 -7.42 8.41 -4.24
CA LYS A 24 -7.13 7.78 -2.95
C LYS A 24 -6.29 6.52 -3.12
N TYR A 25 -6.72 5.60 -3.98
CA TYR A 25 -6.03 4.34 -4.20
C TYR A 25 -4.59 4.59 -4.69
N ASP A 26 -4.43 5.46 -5.68
CA ASP A 26 -3.15 5.83 -6.24
C ASP A 26 -2.20 6.44 -5.20
N TRP A 27 -2.72 7.30 -4.32
CA TRP A 27 -1.94 7.87 -3.23
C TRP A 27 -1.47 6.79 -2.25
N ILE A 28 -2.37 5.91 -1.81
CA ILE A 28 -2.05 4.84 -0.86
C ILE A 28 -1.01 3.88 -1.44
N THR A 29 -1.16 3.49 -2.71
CA THR A 29 -0.22 2.59 -3.38
C THR A 29 1.15 3.23 -3.51
N LYS A 30 1.25 4.49 -3.96
CA LYS A 30 2.54 5.21 -4.07
C LYS A 30 3.23 5.33 -2.71
N GLU A 31 2.47 5.61 -1.66
CA GLU A 31 3.03 5.73 -0.31
C GLU A 31 3.46 4.36 0.25
N ALA A 32 2.68 3.31 -0.01
CA ALA A 32 3.06 1.94 0.35
C ALA A 32 4.34 1.50 -0.37
N ASP A 33 4.48 1.79 -1.65
CA ASP A 33 5.72 1.52 -2.41
C ASP A 33 6.90 2.27 -1.81
N ARG A 34 6.72 3.55 -1.44
CA ARG A 34 7.75 4.37 -0.80
C ARG A 34 8.17 3.80 0.56
N LEU A 35 7.22 3.36 1.37
CA LEU A 35 7.46 2.76 2.68
C LEU A 35 8.13 1.39 2.57
N ALA A 36 7.67 0.54 1.64
CA ALA A 36 8.25 -0.78 1.40
C ALA A 36 9.71 -0.67 0.95
N ALA A 37 10.05 0.33 0.13
CA ALA A 37 11.42 0.58 -0.33
C ALA A 37 12.41 0.96 0.80
N LEU A 38 11.92 1.35 1.99
CA LEU A 38 12.78 1.61 3.15
C LEU A 38 13.29 0.32 3.80
N TYR A 39 12.66 -0.81 3.52
CA TYR A 39 13.05 -2.10 4.06
C TYR A 39 14.10 -2.76 3.17
N PRO A 40 15.07 -3.47 3.77
CA PRO A 40 16.16 -4.04 3.01
C PRO A 40 15.67 -5.17 2.11
N ASP A 41 16.05 -5.10 0.83
CA ASP A 41 15.79 -6.15 -0.16
C ASP A 41 16.41 -7.50 0.23
N GLN A 42 17.50 -7.47 0.99
CA GLN A 42 18.24 -8.68 1.31
C GLN A 42 17.71 -9.32 2.59
N LEU A 43 16.99 -10.43 2.40
CA LEU A 43 16.56 -11.35 3.48
C LEU A 43 17.68 -11.71 4.48
N TYR A 44 18.94 -11.68 4.03
CA TYR A 44 20.11 -11.89 4.88
C TYR A 44 20.18 -10.92 6.06
N GLN A 45 19.78 -9.67 5.86
CA GLN A 45 19.79 -8.67 6.93
C GLN A 45 18.74 -9.02 7.99
N PHE A 46 17.56 -9.49 7.55
CA PHE A 46 16.53 -10.04 8.44
C PHE A 46 17.01 -11.31 9.18
N ALA A 47 17.64 -12.24 8.46
CA ALA A 47 18.15 -13.50 9.02
C ALA A 47 19.31 -13.31 10.02
N ASN A 48 20.03 -12.20 9.92
CA ASN A 48 21.12 -11.85 10.84
C ASN A 48 20.64 -11.15 12.11
N LEU A 49 19.45 -10.52 12.08
CA LEU A 49 18.81 -9.95 13.27
C LEU A 49 18.25 -11.02 14.22
N HIS A 50 18.07 -12.25 13.73
CA HIS A 50 17.50 -13.36 14.50
C HIS A 50 18.47 -14.55 14.59
N THR A 51 18.48 -15.21 15.75
CA THR A 51 19.23 -16.46 15.96
C THR A 51 18.51 -17.64 15.31
N LEU A 52 18.51 -17.68 13.98
CA LEU A 52 18.11 -18.85 13.22
C LEU A 52 19.25 -19.89 13.22
N ASN A 53 18.90 -21.17 13.33
CA ASN A 53 19.89 -22.24 13.15
C ASN A 53 20.39 -22.28 11.70
N LEU A 54 21.57 -22.88 11.48
CA LEU A 54 22.25 -22.85 10.17
C LEU A 54 21.42 -23.47 9.04
N GLY A 55 20.65 -24.53 9.33
CA GLY A 55 19.77 -25.19 8.35
C GLY A 55 18.64 -24.27 7.88
N LEU A 56 17.96 -23.59 8.81
CA LEU A 56 16.91 -22.63 8.47
C LEU A 56 17.47 -21.42 7.71
N LYS A 57 18.65 -20.91 8.09
CA LYS A 57 19.32 -19.84 7.32
C LYS A 57 19.59 -20.24 5.87
N SER A 58 20.08 -21.46 5.65
CA SER A 58 20.33 -22.00 4.30
C SER A 58 19.04 -22.08 3.46
N HIS A 59 17.94 -22.58 4.03
CA HIS A 59 16.66 -22.64 3.33
C HIS A 59 16.08 -21.26 3.02
N LEU A 60 16.21 -20.33 3.97
CA LEU A 60 15.76 -18.95 3.84
C LEU A 60 16.52 -18.20 2.73
N MET A 61 17.80 -18.51 2.53
CA MET A 61 18.62 -17.91 1.48
C MET A 61 18.38 -18.43 0.06
N ASN A 62 18.01 -19.70 -0.07
CA ASN A 62 17.96 -20.37 -1.38
C ASN A 62 16.55 -20.46 -1.98
N ALA A 63 15.52 -20.11 -1.22
CA ALA A 63 14.13 -20.28 -1.64
C ALA A 63 13.54 -18.96 -2.16
N LYS A 64 13.32 -18.87 -3.48
CA LYS A 64 12.60 -17.76 -4.14
C LYS A 64 11.25 -17.46 -3.46
N VAL A 65 10.53 -18.51 -3.07
CA VAL A 65 9.24 -18.44 -2.38
C VAL A 65 9.35 -17.68 -1.05
N VAL A 66 10.49 -17.76 -0.36
CA VAL A 66 10.67 -17.07 0.93
C VAL A 66 10.94 -15.58 0.73
N LYS A 67 11.68 -15.20 -0.32
CA LYS A 67 11.83 -13.79 -0.71
C LYS A 67 10.49 -13.17 -1.10
N GLU A 68 9.73 -13.82 -1.96
CA GLU A 68 8.39 -13.36 -2.36
C GLU A 68 7.46 -13.22 -1.15
N ALA A 69 7.49 -14.19 -0.22
CA ALA A 69 6.68 -14.11 0.99
C ALA A 69 7.08 -12.95 1.91
N TYR A 70 8.38 -12.67 2.03
CA TYR A 70 8.87 -11.51 2.79
C TYR A 70 8.46 -10.19 2.16
N ASP A 71 8.61 -10.08 0.83
CA ASP A 71 8.27 -8.86 0.10
C ASP A 71 6.77 -8.57 0.24
N ASN A 72 5.93 -9.59 0.10
CA ASN A 72 4.50 -9.47 0.34
C ASN A 72 4.19 -9.06 1.78
N PHE A 73 4.88 -9.66 2.76
CA PHE A 73 4.70 -9.30 4.17
C PHE A 73 5.04 -7.83 4.44
N VAL A 74 6.18 -7.34 3.95
CA VAL A 74 6.60 -5.94 4.10
C VAL A 74 5.61 -5.01 3.40
N TYR A 75 5.18 -5.36 2.18
CA TYR A 75 4.25 -4.55 1.41
C TYR A 75 2.87 -4.44 2.08
N GLU A 76 2.35 -5.52 2.66
CA GLU A 76 1.09 -5.49 3.42
C GLU A 76 1.18 -4.56 4.65
N LEU A 77 2.30 -4.57 5.37
CA LEU A 77 2.53 -3.64 6.47
C LEU A 77 2.59 -2.18 5.96
N ALA A 78 3.28 -1.96 4.85
CA ALA A 78 3.38 -0.65 4.22
C ALA A 78 2.00 -0.13 3.77
N LEU A 79 1.15 -0.99 3.19
CA LEU A 79 -0.23 -0.66 2.83
C LEU A 79 -1.08 -0.28 4.05
N GLN A 80 -0.97 -1.01 5.15
CA GLN A 80 -1.70 -0.68 6.37
C GLN A 80 -1.27 0.67 6.93
N GLN A 81 0.04 0.94 6.95
CA GLN A 81 0.56 2.22 7.41
C GLN A 81 0.15 3.37 6.49
N ALA A 82 0.28 3.22 5.17
CA ALA A 82 -0.15 4.22 4.19
C ALA A 82 -1.65 4.50 4.32
N THR A 83 -2.48 3.47 4.50
CA THR A 83 -3.93 3.64 4.72
C THR A 83 -4.22 4.44 5.99
N ALA A 84 -3.51 4.17 7.08
CA ALA A 84 -3.63 4.92 8.33
C ALA A 84 -3.23 6.40 8.12
N GLN A 85 -2.11 6.66 7.45
CA GLN A 85 -1.65 8.02 7.14
C GLN A 85 -2.63 8.77 6.24
N TRP A 86 -3.21 8.12 5.23
CA TRP A 86 -4.26 8.71 4.41
C TRP A 86 -5.45 9.13 5.28
N SER A 87 -5.90 8.25 6.17
CA SER A 87 -7.03 8.52 7.06
C SER A 87 -6.74 9.68 8.03
N GLU A 88 -5.53 9.78 8.53
CA GLU A 88 -5.07 10.87 9.39
C GLU A 88 -5.00 12.20 8.64
N ASN A 89 -4.42 12.22 7.43
CA ASN A 89 -4.34 13.42 6.59
C ASN A 89 -5.73 13.91 6.18
N TYR A 90 -6.61 12.99 5.78
CA TYR A 90 -7.99 13.31 5.44
C TYR A 90 -8.76 13.85 6.66
N PHE A 91 -8.56 13.25 7.84
CA PHE A 91 -9.19 13.72 9.08
C PHE A 91 -8.66 15.09 9.54
N MET A 92 -7.37 15.36 9.34
CA MET A 92 -6.73 16.63 9.70
C MET A 92 -6.93 17.73 8.64
N GLY A 93 -7.61 17.44 7.53
CA GLY A 93 -7.82 18.40 6.45
C GLY A 93 -6.52 18.86 5.77
N VAL A 94 -5.46 18.06 5.87
CA VAL A 94 -4.22 18.31 5.14
C VAL A 94 -4.48 17.80 3.73
N GLU A 95 -4.94 18.70 2.86
CA GLU A 95 -5.05 18.42 1.44
C GLU A 95 -3.67 17.97 0.94
N ALA A 96 -3.62 16.79 0.34
CA ALA A 96 -2.42 16.25 -0.27
C ALA A 96 -2.08 17.11 -1.51
N GLU A 97 -1.36 18.21 -1.29
CA GLU A 97 -0.68 18.98 -2.34
C GLU A 97 0.47 18.19 -2.98
#